data_AF-A0A4Q3YUU9-F1
#
_entry.id   AF-A0A4Q3YUU9-F1
#
_cell.length_a   1.000
_cell.length_b   1.000
_cell.length_c   1.000
_cell.angle_alpha   90.00
_cell.angle_beta   90.00
_cell.angle_gamma   90.00
#
_symmetry.space_group_name_H-M   'P 1'
#
loop_
_entity.id
_entity.type
_entity.pdbx_description
1 polymer ?
#
loop_
_entity_poly.entity_id
_entity_poly.type
_entity_poly.pdbx_seq_one_letter_code
_entity_poly.pdbx_strand_id
1 'polypeptide(L)'
;MFFESLRSSRDGLVAVGTVVMNRVASDEFPDTVCDVVGQRNQFAPGIMSRPMNSDAMPRVQEAARAVLSGERHPMVQNARFFHTAGHRFPYDNMHYTVTTGGNSFYEKRKSHLVTQPVPPRGTEGITPA
;
A
#
# COMPACT_ATOMS: atom_id res chain seq x y z
N MET A 1 2.86 -0.11 -6.98
CA MET A 1 3.88 -0.96 -6.30
C MET A 1 5.29 -0.40 -6.53
N PHE A 2 5.86 -0.49 -7.74
CA PHE A 2 7.25 -0.06 -8.03
C PHE A 2 7.66 1.36 -7.56
N PHE A 3 6.80 2.36 -7.80
CA PHE A 3 7.08 3.75 -7.44
C PHE A 3 6.65 4.13 -6.03
N GLU A 4 5.89 3.26 -5.37
CA GLU A 4 5.17 3.56 -4.12
C GLU A 4 5.81 2.92 -2.90
N SER A 5 6.78 2.03 -3.10
CA SER A 5 7.44 1.30 -2.02
C SER A 5 8.94 1.24 -2.24
N LEU A 6 9.66 0.85 -1.18
CA LEU A 6 11.03 0.38 -1.32
C LEU A 6 11.02 -0.87 -2.20
N ARG A 7 11.55 -0.75 -3.43
CA ARG A 7 11.51 -1.81 -4.46
C ARG A 7 12.23 -3.11 -4.04
N SER A 8 13.16 -2.99 -3.09
CA SER A 8 13.86 -4.14 -2.50
C SER A 8 13.04 -4.85 -1.41
N SER A 9 11.95 -4.27 -0.91
CA SER A 9 11.08 -4.90 0.09
C SER A 9 9.90 -5.59 -0.61
N ARG A 10 9.83 -6.93 -0.48
CA ARG A 10 8.67 -7.69 -0.97
C ARG A 10 7.43 -7.34 -0.16
N ASP A 11 7.55 -7.20 1.16
CA ASP A 11 6.46 -6.75 2.02
C ASP A 11 5.90 -5.40 1.56
N GLY A 12 6.77 -4.44 1.25
CA GLY A 12 6.37 -3.15 0.71
C GLY A 12 5.62 -3.22 -0.61
N LEU A 13 6.11 -4.05 -1.53
CA LEU A 13 5.46 -4.27 -2.82
C LEU A 13 4.07 -4.86 -2.60
N VAL A 14 3.96 -5.98 -1.89
CA VAL A 14 2.69 -6.68 -1.62
C VAL A 14 1.75 -5.83 -0.76
N ALA A 15 2.25 -5.02 0.16
CA ALA A 15 1.45 -4.12 0.98
C ALA A 15 0.78 -3.01 0.15
N VAL A 16 1.53 -2.36 -0.76
CA VAL A 16 0.93 -1.40 -1.71
C VAL A 16 -0.07 -2.10 -2.64
N GLY A 17 0.28 -3.29 -3.14
CA GLY A 17 -0.64 -4.09 -3.95
C GLY A 17 -1.94 -4.42 -3.21
N THR A 18 -1.83 -4.76 -1.92
CA THR A 18 -2.97 -5.01 -1.03
C THR A 18 -3.86 -3.77 -0.92
N VAL A 19 -3.29 -2.57 -0.73
CA VAL A 19 -4.08 -1.31 -0.72
C VAL A 19 -4.84 -1.11 -2.03
N VAL A 20 -4.20 -1.34 -3.17
CA VAL A 20 -4.86 -1.22 -4.49
C VAL A 20 -6.04 -2.19 -4.57
N MET A 21 -5.86 -3.45 -4.16
CA MET A 21 -6.93 -4.42 -4.19
C MET A 21 -8.04 -4.15 -3.15
N ASN A 22 -7.69 -3.57 -1.99
CA ASN A 22 -8.66 -3.12 -0.99
C ASN A 22 -9.52 -1.95 -1.48
N ARG A 23 -8.97 -1.10 -2.35
CA ARG A 23 -9.73 -0.04 -3.03
C ARG A 23 -10.65 -0.64 -4.09
N VAL A 24 -10.13 -1.52 -4.96
CA VAL A 24 -10.94 -2.21 -5.97
C VAL A 24 -12.13 -2.95 -5.35
N ALA A 25 -11.98 -3.51 -4.16
CA ALA A 25 -13.05 -4.23 -3.46
C ALA A 25 -14.01 -3.33 -2.67
N SER A 26 -13.93 -2.00 -2.79
CA SER A 26 -14.67 -1.05 -1.96
C SER A 26 -15.48 -0.08 -2.81
N ASP A 27 -16.76 0.08 -2.48
CA ASP A 27 -17.69 1.01 -3.16
C ASP A 27 -17.28 2.50 -3.09
N GLU A 28 -16.26 2.84 -2.30
CA GLU A 28 -15.72 4.20 -2.17
C GLU A 28 -14.68 4.54 -3.26
N PHE A 29 -14.26 3.55 -4.04
CA PHE A 29 -13.21 3.66 -5.05
C PHE A 29 -13.65 3.00 -6.36
N PRO A 30 -12.94 3.24 -7.48
CA PRO A 30 -13.22 2.55 -8.73
C PRO A 30 -13.00 1.03 -8.65
N ASP A 31 -13.75 0.29 -9.47
CA ASP A 31 -13.79 -1.18 -9.44
C ASP A 31 -12.70 -1.87 -10.29
N THR A 32 -11.76 -1.11 -10.86
CA THR A 32 -10.67 -1.68 -11.65
C THR A 32 -9.31 -1.22 -11.16
N VAL A 33 -8.30 -2.09 -11.29
CA VAL A 33 -6.92 -1.77 -10.91
C VAL A 33 -6.43 -0.52 -11.63
N CYS A 34 -6.67 -0.41 -12.94
CA CYS A 34 -6.26 0.72 -13.77
C CYS A 34 -6.90 2.04 -13.30
N ASP A 35 -8.20 2.02 -12.99
CA ASP A 35 -8.89 3.23 -12.55
C ASP A 35 -8.44 3.65 -11.16
N VAL A 36 -8.21 2.68 -10.24
CA VAL A 36 -7.65 2.96 -8.91
C VAL A 36 -6.26 3.59 -9.01
N VAL A 37 -5.32 2.97 -9.75
CA VAL A 37 -3.96 3.51 -9.86
C VAL A 37 -3.92 4.81 -10.67
N GLY A 38 -4.87 5.00 -11.58
CA GLY A 38 -5.02 6.20 -12.40
C GLY A 38 -5.66 7.40 -11.68
N GLN A 39 -6.17 7.22 -10.44
CA GLN A 39 -6.79 8.31 -9.70
C GLN A 39 -5.81 9.48 -9.51
N ARG A 40 -6.28 10.68 -9.88
CA ARG A 40 -5.49 11.92 -9.82
C ARG A 40 -4.91 12.14 -8.42
N ASN A 41 -3.59 12.37 -8.37
CA ASN A 41 -2.83 12.67 -7.15
C ASN A 41 -2.88 11.59 -6.05
N GLN A 42 -3.29 10.35 -6.37
CA GLN A 42 -3.32 9.25 -5.39
C GLN A 42 -2.05 8.39 -5.42
N PHE A 43 -1.39 8.34 -6.57
CA PHE A 43 -0.16 7.58 -6.82
C PHE A 43 0.86 8.47 -7.52
N ALA A 44 2.08 7.96 -7.71
CA ALA A 44 3.21 8.69 -8.28
C ALA A 44 2.86 9.37 -9.61
N PRO A 45 3.31 10.61 -9.85
CA PRO A 45 3.06 11.30 -11.11
C PRO A 45 3.57 10.49 -12.30
N GLY A 46 2.67 10.24 -13.27
CA GLY A 46 2.97 9.45 -14.47
C GLY A 46 2.97 7.94 -14.26
N ILE A 47 2.33 7.42 -13.20
CA ILE A 47 2.29 5.97 -12.88
C ILE A 47 1.89 5.08 -14.07
N MET A 48 1.01 5.57 -14.95
CA MET A 48 0.50 4.82 -16.11
C MET A 48 1.42 4.83 -17.34
N SER A 49 2.38 5.75 -17.40
CA SER A 49 3.19 5.98 -18.62
C SER A 49 4.69 5.92 -18.39
N ARG A 50 5.15 6.07 -17.14
CA ARG A 50 6.57 6.08 -16.82
C ARG A 50 7.17 4.68 -16.93
N PRO A 51 8.29 4.53 -17.65
CA PRO A 51 8.96 3.24 -17.75
C PRO A 51 9.50 2.81 -16.38
N MET A 52 9.39 1.51 -16.10
CA MET A 52 10.03 0.89 -14.94
C MET A 52 11.37 0.28 -15.41
N ASN A 53 12.48 0.93 -15.08
CA ASN A 53 13.83 0.43 -15.39
C ASN A 53 14.61 0.23 -14.08
N SER A 54 14.86 -1.02 -13.70
CA SER A 54 15.59 -1.38 -12.47
C SER A 54 15.89 -2.88 -12.43
N ASP A 55 17.00 -3.26 -11.79
CA ASP A 55 17.31 -4.67 -11.49
C ASP A 55 16.28 -5.33 -10.56
N ALA A 56 15.44 -4.54 -9.88
CA ALA A 56 14.36 -5.04 -9.04
C ALA A 56 13.12 -5.54 -9.83
N MET A 57 13.10 -5.39 -11.16
CA MET A 57 11.94 -5.73 -11.99
C MET A 57 11.42 -7.16 -11.84
N PRO A 58 12.27 -8.21 -11.74
CA PRO A 58 11.78 -9.57 -11.54
C PRO A 58 10.93 -9.71 -10.26
N ARG A 59 11.39 -9.13 -9.14
CA ARG A 59 10.66 -9.13 -7.86
C ARG A 59 9.37 -8.32 -7.93
N VAL A 60 9.41 -7.16 -8.60
CA VAL A 60 8.22 -6.32 -8.78
C VAL A 60 7.14 -7.05 -9.57
N GLN A 61 7.53 -7.75 -10.64
CA GLN A 61 6.60 -8.53 -11.44
C GLN A 61 6.07 -9.75 -10.71
N GLU A 62 6.93 -10.47 -9.97
CA GLU A 62 6.53 -11.59 -9.12
C GLU A 62 5.48 -11.15 -8.08
N ALA A 63 5.80 -10.14 -7.27
CA ALA A 63 4.86 -9.61 -6.28
C ALA A 63 3.55 -9.11 -6.92
N ALA A 64 3.61 -8.47 -8.10
CA ALA A 64 2.43 -8.03 -8.81
C ALA A 64 1.54 -9.20 -9.25
N ARG A 65 2.14 -10.27 -9.81
CA ARG A 65 1.40 -11.49 -10.18
C ARG A 65 0.78 -12.13 -8.95
N ALA A 66 1.51 -12.21 -7.85
CA ALA A 66 1.05 -12.82 -6.62
C ALA A 66 -0.15 -12.07 -6.01
N VAL A 67 -0.10 -10.73 -5.99
CA VAL A 67 -1.23 -9.90 -5.55
C VAL A 67 -2.43 -10.08 -6.47
N LEU A 68 -2.23 -10.12 -7.79
CA LEU A 68 -3.31 -10.37 -8.74
C LEU A 68 -3.91 -11.78 -8.59
N SER A 69 -3.13 -12.78 -8.16
CA SER A 69 -3.63 -14.12 -7.83
C SER A 69 -4.24 -14.24 -6.44
N GLY A 70 -4.31 -13.14 -5.68
CA GLY A 70 -5.00 -13.10 -4.39
C GLY A 70 -4.10 -12.99 -3.15
N GLU A 71 -2.78 -12.97 -3.30
CA GLU A 71 -1.88 -12.77 -2.15
C GLU A 71 -2.10 -11.38 -1.54
N ARG A 72 -2.11 -11.31 -0.20
CA ARG A 72 -2.26 -10.06 0.55
C ARG A 72 -1.21 -10.01 1.65
N HIS A 73 -0.75 -8.80 1.96
CA HIS A 73 0.16 -8.59 3.07
C HIS A 73 -0.59 -8.85 4.39
N PRO A 74 -0.09 -9.73 5.27
CA PRO A 74 -0.87 -10.28 6.39
C PRO A 74 -1.30 -9.22 7.42
N MET A 75 -0.57 -8.11 7.51
CA MET A 75 -0.85 -7.05 8.48
C MET A 75 -1.42 -5.75 7.88
N VAL A 76 -1.59 -5.64 6.55
CA VAL A 76 -2.20 -4.43 5.97
C VAL A 76 -3.69 -4.34 6.29
N GLN A 77 -4.34 -5.51 6.46
CA GLN A 77 -5.77 -5.62 6.77
C GLN A 77 -6.60 -4.87 5.72
N ASN A 78 -7.59 -4.06 6.14
CA ASN A 78 -8.47 -3.30 5.27
C ASN A 78 -7.93 -1.90 4.94
N ALA A 79 -6.66 -1.61 5.23
CA ALA A 79 -6.09 -0.29 4.95
C ALA A 79 -6.20 0.03 3.45
N ARG A 80 -6.71 1.24 3.17
CA ARG A 80 -6.87 1.80 1.81
C ARG A 80 -5.97 3.01 1.59
N PHE A 81 -5.19 3.37 2.60
CA PHE A 81 -4.34 4.54 2.61
C PHE A 81 -2.96 4.18 3.16
N PHE A 82 -1.96 4.92 2.69
CA PHE A 82 -0.61 4.85 3.22
C PHE A 82 0.07 6.20 3.03
N HIS A 83 1.18 6.39 3.73
CA HIS A 83 2.13 7.47 3.47
C HIS A 83 3.54 7.00 3.81
N THR A 84 4.54 7.75 3.36
CA THR A 84 5.94 7.49 3.70
C THR A 84 6.12 7.42 5.22
N ALA A 85 6.80 6.39 5.70
CA ALA A 85 7.06 6.20 7.12
C ALA A 85 7.83 7.39 7.70
N GLY A 86 7.55 7.77 8.94
CA GLY A 86 8.15 8.93 9.61
C GLY A 86 7.42 10.26 9.37
N HIS A 87 6.54 10.36 8.36
CA HIS A 87 5.63 11.50 8.25
C HIS A 87 4.53 11.42 9.30
N ARG A 88 4.07 12.60 9.75
CA ARG A 88 2.94 12.76 10.68
C ARG A 88 1.93 13.74 10.10
N PHE A 89 0.66 13.45 10.33
CA PHE A 89 -0.46 14.27 9.89
C PHE A 89 -1.33 14.62 11.09
N PRO A 90 -1.98 15.80 11.11
CA PRO A 90 -2.77 16.26 12.25
C PRO A 90 -4.17 15.65 12.31
N TYR A 91 -4.45 14.58 11.54
CA TYR A 91 -5.77 13.95 11.50
C TYR A 91 -5.92 12.94 12.66
N ASP A 92 -7.09 12.96 13.28
CA ASP A 92 -7.47 12.09 14.40
C ASP A 92 -8.22 10.83 13.96
N ASN A 93 -8.42 10.66 12.65
CA ASN A 93 -9.20 9.59 12.04
C ASN A 93 -8.34 8.46 11.43
N MET A 94 -7.03 8.46 11.67
CA MET A 94 -6.07 7.51 11.09
C MET A 94 -5.84 6.33 12.04
N HIS A 95 -6.30 5.14 11.67
CA HIS A 95 -6.04 3.89 12.38
C HIS A 95 -4.95 3.10 11.66
N TYR A 96 -3.73 3.12 12.19
CA TYR A 96 -2.58 2.45 11.57
C TYR A 96 -2.63 0.94 11.78
N THR A 97 -2.30 0.18 10.74
CA THR A 97 -2.28 -1.29 10.77
C THR A 97 -0.85 -1.84 10.79
N VAL A 98 0.00 -1.36 9.89
CA VAL A 98 1.41 -1.78 9.79
C VAL A 98 2.30 -0.69 9.22
N THR A 99 3.59 -0.69 9.58
CA THR A 99 4.64 0.05 8.88
C THR A 99 5.56 -0.97 8.22
N THR A 100 5.72 -0.90 6.90
CA THR A 100 6.54 -1.83 6.10
C THR A 100 6.90 -1.20 4.75
N GLY A 101 7.98 -1.64 4.12
CA GLY A 101 8.38 -1.21 2.79
C GLY A 101 8.64 0.28 2.64
N GLY A 102 8.95 0.97 3.75
CA GLY A 102 9.12 2.42 3.80
C GLY A 102 7.82 3.22 3.97
N ASN A 103 6.67 2.58 4.19
CA ASN A 103 5.38 3.24 4.36
C ASN A 103 4.68 2.84 5.66
N SER A 104 3.77 3.69 6.12
CA SER A 104 2.80 3.40 7.18
C SER A 104 1.40 3.31 6.58
N PHE A 105 0.73 2.18 6.81
CA PHE A 105 -0.57 1.84 6.24
C PHE A 105 -1.67 2.07 7.28
N TYR A 106 -2.82 2.59 6.85
CA TYR A 106 -3.90 2.95 7.75
C TYR A 106 -5.28 2.90 7.10
N GLU A 107 -6.28 2.71 7.96
CA GLU A 107 -7.69 2.91 7.68
C GLU A 107 -8.13 4.30 8.15
N LYS A 108 -9.12 4.89 7.47
CA LYS A 108 -9.83 6.04 8.01
C LYS A 108 -11.03 5.55 8.82
N ARG A 109 -11.10 5.91 10.10
CA ARG A 109 -12.20 5.54 11.01
C ARG A 109 -12.73 6.78 11.72
N LYS A 110 -13.96 6.74 12.24
CA LYS A 110 -14.43 7.79 13.16
C LYS A 110 -13.43 7.93 14.31
N SER A 111 -13.10 9.14 14.75
CA SER A 111 -11.98 9.37 15.68
C SER A 111 -12.08 8.55 16.98
N HIS A 112 -13.28 8.38 17.51
CA HIS A 112 -13.52 7.56 18.72
C HIS A 112 -13.37 6.03 18.51
N LEU A 113 -13.24 5.57 17.26
CA LEU A 113 -12.97 4.17 16.89
C LEU A 113 -11.49 3.94 16.55
N VAL A 114 -10.65 4.97 16.61
CA VAL A 114 -9.21 4.85 16.37
C VAL A 114 -8.53 4.34 17.64
N THR A 115 -8.12 3.07 17.64
CA THR A 115 -7.37 2.47 18.75
C THR A 115 -5.85 2.47 18.54
N GLN A 116 -5.38 2.79 17.34
CA GLN A 116 -3.95 2.83 16.99
C GLN A 116 -3.64 4.12 16.20
N PRO A 117 -3.50 5.27 16.89
CA PRO A 117 -3.31 6.59 16.27
C PRO A 117 -1.85 6.90 15.89
N VAL A 118 -0.91 6.03 16.25
CA VAL A 118 0.52 6.19 15.96
C VAL A 118 0.99 5.03 15.08
N PRO A 119 1.79 5.29 14.04
CA PRO A 119 2.37 4.22 13.23
C PRO A 119 3.16 3.22 14.09
N PRO A 120 2.94 1.91 13.93
CA PRO A 120 3.73 0.90 14.62
C PRO A 120 5.17 0.89 14.08
N ARG A 121 6.06 0.20 14.80
CA ARG A 121 7.44 -0.03 14.34
C ARG A 121 7.46 -0.78 13.00
N GLY A 122 8.48 -0.50 12.19
CA GLY A 122 8.70 -1.15 10.91
C GLY A 122 8.80 -2.67 11.07
N THR A 123 8.07 -3.41 10.23
CA THR A 123 8.06 -4.87 10.18
C THR A 123 8.32 -5.31 8.74
N GLU A 124 9.23 -6.26 8.56
CA GLU A 124 9.67 -6.80 7.26
C GLU A 124 9.86 -8.31 7.39
N GLY A 125 9.90 -9.02 6.26
CA GLY A 125 10.13 -10.46 6.17
C GLY A 125 8.92 -11.33 6.53
N ILE A 126 7.70 -10.81 6.44
CA ILE A 126 6.49 -11.54 6.86
C ILE A 126 5.61 -11.99 5.68
N THR A 127 5.92 -11.52 4.48
CA THR A 127 5.22 -11.90 3.25
C THR A 127 6.05 -12.94 2.49
N PRO A 128 5.58 -14.20 2.37
CA PRO A 128 6.38 -15.32 1.84
C PRO A 128 6.70 -15.16 0.36
N ALA A 129 7.95 -15.39 -0.04
CA ALA A 129 8.39 -15.31 -1.44
C ALA A 129 7.82 -16.39 -2.35
#